data_AF-A0AAF3FDP6-F1
#
_entry.id   AF-A0AAF3FDP6-F1
#
_cell.length_a   1.000
_cell.length_b   1.000
_cell.length_c   1.000
_cell.angle_alpha   90.00
_cell.angle_beta   90.00
_cell.angle_gamma   90.00
#
_symmetry.space_group_name_H-M   'P 1'
#
loop_
_entity.id
_entity.type
_entity.pdbx_description
1 polymer ?
#
loop_
_entity_poly.entity_id
_entity_poly.type
_entity_poly.pdbx_seq_one_letter_code
_entity_poly.pdbx_strand_id
1 'polypeptide(L)'
;MADMMSECMDSESTSAFSPADPSIDSLFFSKHNLSVETYQIFKNDVDVLLSGKAALAEQPMFIQKIIRTCHEMLATYEDEKAYLMSDVLCTWAMRQQKVSIGTLWTQQLHYNQLETIHQEFEYFGEVLQHTISGLEYLIQFFPAQGFEDMHAKFKQMAHYFLYYSIIVARQPPSVIVKCGEAENHRRSRFWFNTEIRVLGGRAFGLETTGSGIEVQCYLITDETAKQLLNNAYFEIFESEEFSIEPPTANFHVKEHRGLKAKFDDMRISKKVQLRRESVATKRYCLCYNIRLKTSCGIDLVGKKVSLPFAVLVGPKSDVEAKLFLERSFADLVRQPLSEIPGHVSALEMADQLEMKFQAIVETPQKSTDGPAIIQPRMFTSQAKEHIIKRLKPSPQGYIAIDNFMKLPVAEEFQQKKTNTTEGDWKLVPFFDWFFKLAETVNKYLYHMWFDGLIYGFCGKEEAEQLLRSVPRSVLLVRFSDIEQGKVKISVKNSLGEMRHHWYEHSDLNARPLSKELLSNPKFSDIELIYPDIDLEVALGGRQKPRRNLPKHLQPNDIYFDNQGAATSAF
;
A
#
# COMPACT_ATOMS: atom_id res chain seq x y z
N MET A 1 46.16 -34.57 53.67
CA MET A 1 45.47 -35.52 52.78
C MET A 1 44.79 -34.66 51.72
N ALA A 2 45.47 -34.39 50.59
CA ALA A 2 45.48 -35.23 49.39
C ALA A 2 44.06 -35.43 48.84
N ASP A 3 43.70 -35.24 47.57
CA ASP A 3 44.33 -34.71 46.36
C ASP A 3 43.21 -34.63 45.29
N MET A 4 43.45 -33.91 44.18
CA MET A 4 42.85 -34.05 42.83
C MET A 4 41.43 -33.49 42.46
N MET A 5 41.47 -32.39 41.68
CA MET A 5 41.03 -32.24 40.27
C MET A 5 39.68 -32.80 39.77
N SER A 6 38.84 -31.92 39.16
CA SER A 6 38.62 -31.88 37.70
C SER A 6 37.70 -30.73 37.29
N GLU A 7 38.08 -30.08 36.20
CA GLU A 7 37.41 -29.00 35.46
C GLU A 7 36.04 -29.41 34.89
N CYS A 8 35.14 -28.43 34.72
CA CYS A 8 34.50 -28.19 33.42
C CYS A 8 33.99 -26.74 33.34
N MET A 9 34.55 -26.00 32.38
CA MET A 9 34.00 -24.76 31.85
C MET A 9 32.67 -25.04 31.16
N ASP A 10 31.71 -24.14 31.30
CA ASP A 10 30.74 -23.89 30.24
C ASP A 10 30.51 -22.39 30.10
N SER A 11 30.68 -21.96 28.85
CA SER A 11 30.61 -20.60 28.33
C SER A 11 29.16 -20.11 28.27
N GLU A 12 28.82 -19.06 29.02
CA GLU A 12 27.61 -18.30 28.76
C GLU A 12 27.81 -17.39 27.54
N SER A 13 27.30 -17.83 26.40
CA SER A 13 27.00 -16.97 25.26
C SER A 13 25.75 -16.17 25.60
N THR A 14 25.92 -14.89 25.91
CA THR A 14 24.82 -13.95 26.11
C THR A 14 24.13 -13.68 24.77
N SER A 15 23.08 -14.41 24.45
CA SER A 15 22.16 -14.06 23.37
C SER A 15 21.44 -12.76 23.73
N ALA A 16 21.65 -11.71 22.93
CA ALA A 16 21.13 -10.36 23.19
C ALA A 16 19.62 -10.17 22.92
N PHE A 17 18.82 -11.24 22.80
CA PHE A 17 17.42 -11.13 22.42
C PHE A 17 16.50 -11.78 23.45
N SER A 18 15.62 -10.96 24.05
CA SER A 18 14.45 -11.43 24.80
C SER A 18 13.35 -11.85 23.82
N PRO A 19 12.63 -12.96 24.04
CA PRO A 19 11.67 -13.49 23.08
C PRO A 19 10.34 -12.72 23.19
N ALA A 20 10.24 -11.56 22.54
CA ALA A 20 8.97 -10.81 22.49
C ALA A 20 8.81 -9.82 21.31
N ASP A 21 9.59 -9.90 20.22
CA ASP A 21 9.38 -9.00 19.06
C ASP A 21 8.89 -9.75 17.80
N PRO A 22 7.96 -9.17 17.02
CA PRO A 22 7.22 -9.87 15.97
C PRO A 22 8.08 -10.13 14.73
N SER A 23 8.24 -11.42 14.40
CA SER A 23 8.57 -11.99 13.08
C SER A 23 9.65 -11.25 12.26
N ILE A 24 10.82 -11.00 12.86
CA ILE A 24 12.02 -10.62 12.11
C ILE A 24 12.45 -11.83 11.25
N ASP A 25 12.84 -11.58 9.99
CA ASP A 25 13.21 -12.63 9.03
C ASP A 25 14.42 -13.44 9.53
N SER A 26 14.33 -14.77 9.48
CA SER A 26 15.45 -15.67 9.76
C SER A 26 16.71 -15.35 8.94
N LEU A 27 16.54 -14.87 7.71
CA LEU A 27 17.66 -14.49 6.85
C LEU A 27 18.31 -13.18 7.32
N PHE A 28 17.51 -12.21 7.79
CA PHE A 28 18.03 -11.01 8.45
C PHE A 28 18.89 -11.40 9.65
N PHE A 29 18.36 -12.22 10.56
CA PHE A 29 19.10 -12.65 11.75
C PHE A 29 20.46 -13.30 11.40
N SER A 30 20.47 -14.18 10.40
CA SER A 30 21.72 -14.83 9.97
C SER A 30 22.75 -13.83 9.46
N LYS A 31 22.34 -12.87 8.63
CA LYS A 31 23.24 -11.85 8.06
C LYS A 31 23.70 -10.86 9.13
N HIS A 32 22.78 -10.38 9.96
CA HIS A 32 23.06 -9.44 11.03
C HIS A 32 24.01 -10.02 12.08
N ASN A 33 23.79 -11.27 12.50
CA ASN A 33 24.69 -11.94 13.44
C ASN A 33 26.11 -12.03 12.90
N LEU A 34 26.29 -12.31 11.61
CA LEU A 34 27.62 -12.34 10.99
C LEU A 34 28.31 -10.96 11.02
N SER A 35 27.57 -9.88 10.76
CA SER A 35 28.07 -8.51 10.90
C SER A 35 28.44 -8.17 12.34
N VAL A 36 27.62 -8.57 13.31
CA VAL A 36 27.87 -8.34 14.74
C VAL A 36 29.09 -9.14 15.23
N GLU A 37 29.23 -10.40 14.81
CA GLU A 37 30.36 -11.26 15.17
C GLU A 37 31.68 -10.70 14.65
N THR A 38 31.72 -10.28 13.38
CA THR A 38 32.91 -9.66 12.77
C THR A 38 33.22 -8.30 13.41
N TYR A 39 32.21 -7.49 13.72
CA TYR A 39 32.37 -6.26 14.50
C TYR A 39 32.93 -6.53 15.90
N GLN A 40 32.48 -7.58 16.59
CA GLN A 40 32.96 -7.88 17.94
C GLN A 40 34.45 -8.26 17.95
N ILE A 41 34.93 -8.96 16.92
CA ILE A 41 36.36 -9.23 16.74
C ILE A 41 37.14 -7.92 16.57
N PHE A 42 36.66 -7.03 15.69
CA PHE A 42 37.26 -5.71 15.50
C PHE A 42 37.31 -4.91 16.80
N LYS A 43 36.18 -4.82 17.51
CA LYS A 43 36.07 -4.09 18.77
C LYS A 43 37.06 -4.63 19.81
N ASN A 44 37.18 -5.95 19.95
CA ASN A 44 38.12 -6.56 20.89
C ASN A 44 39.58 -6.19 20.56
N ASP A 45 39.97 -6.25 19.27
CA ASP A 45 41.33 -5.89 18.85
C ASP A 45 41.62 -4.39 19.03
N VAL A 46 40.63 -3.54 18.76
CA VAL A 46 40.71 -2.09 19.02
C VAL A 46 40.82 -1.78 20.50
N ASP A 47 40.02 -2.42 21.34
CA ASP A 47 40.06 -2.24 22.80
C ASP A 47 41.43 -2.65 23.37
N VAL A 48 42.03 -3.74 22.86
CA VAL A 48 43.39 -4.17 23.25
C VAL A 48 44.45 -3.14 22.83
N LEU A 49 44.37 -2.63 21.61
CA LEU A 49 45.33 -1.66 21.08
C LEU A 49 45.23 -0.30 21.80
N LEU A 50 44.01 0.20 22.04
CA LEU A 50 43.78 1.51 22.67
C LEU A 50 43.96 1.50 24.19
N SER A 51 43.70 0.37 24.87
CA SER A 51 43.89 0.26 26.32
C SER A 51 45.36 0.20 26.76
N GLY A 52 46.31 0.16 25.82
CA GLY A 52 47.74 0.04 26.10
C GLY A 52 48.15 -1.34 26.64
N LYS A 53 47.26 -2.35 26.54
CA LYS A 53 47.53 -3.73 26.94
C LYS A 53 48.47 -4.43 25.97
N ALA A 54 48.51 -4.01 24.71
CA ALA A 54 49.46 -4.50 23.72
C ALA A 54 50.85 -3.88 23.95
N ALA A 55 51.89 -4.72 24.02
CA ALA A 55 53.27 -4.23 24.09
C ALA A 55 53.61 -3.43 22.82
N LEU A 56 54.49 -2.43 22.92
CA LEU A 56 54.89 -1.58 21.77
C LEU A 56 55.38 -2.41 20.57
N ALA A 57 56.04 -3.54 20.80
CA ALA A 57 56.51 -4.45 19.76
C ALA A 57 55.38 -5.20 19.03
N GLU A 58 54.23 -5.37 19.67
CA GLU A 58 53.08 -6.11 19.14
C GLU A 58 52.08 -5.19 18.41
N GLN A 59 52.15 -3.87 18.63
CA GLN A 59 51.24 -2.90 18.02
C GLN A 59 51.16 -3.00 16.49
N PRO A 60 52.27 -3.15 15.72
CA PRO A 60 52.18 -3.30 14.26
C PRO A 60 51.40 -4.55 13.84
N MET A 61 51.51 -5.65 14.60
CA MET A 61 50.74 -6.87 14.32
C MET A 61 49.25 -6.67 14.57
N PHE A 62 48.87 -5.98 15.66
CA PHE A 62 47.48 -5.63 15.93
C PHE A 62 46.91 -4.71 14.87
N ILE A 63 47.65 -3.69 14.43
CA ILE A 63 47.24 -2.79 13.34
C ILE A 63 46.94 -3.59 12.06
N GLN A 64 47.85 -4.47 11.64
CA GLN A 64 47.62 -5.32 10.46
C GLN A 64 46.43 -6.26 10.63
N LYS A 65 46.25 -6.82 11.84
CA LYS A 65 45.10 -7.69 12.17
C LYS A 65 43.78 -6.93 12.06
N ILE A 66 43.70 -5.73 12.65
CA ILE A 66 42.52 -4.87 12.60
C ILE A 66 42.19 -4.51 11.14
N ILE A 67 43.18 -4.11 10.33
CA ILE A 67 42.94 -3.78 8.92
C ILE A 67 42.40 -4.99 8.16
N ARG A 68 42.93 -6.21 8.39
CA ARG A 68 42.38 -7.43 7.80
C ARG A 68 40.93 -7.66 8.23
N THR A 69 40.64 -7.56 9.53
CA THR A 69 39.26 -7.69 10.04
C THR A 69 38.33 -6.64 9.43
N CYS A 70 38.78 -5.41 9.22
CA CYS A 70 37.99 -4.39 8.53
C CYS A 70 37.63 -4.80 7.09
N HIS A 71 38.50 -5.52 6.36
CA HIS A 71 38.19 -6.02 5.02
C HIS A 71 37.14 -7.13 5.06
N GLU A 72 37.23 -8.04 6.03
CA GLU A 72 36.24 -9.09 6.27
C GLU A 72 34.87 -8.47 6.63
N MET A 73 34.86 -7.50 7.55
CA MET A 73 33.67 -6.74 7.93
C MET A 73 33.04 -6.04 6.73
N LEU A 74 33.85 -5.41 5.86
CA LEU A 74 33.33 -4.72 4.67
C LEU A 74 32.54 -5.67 3.77
N ALA A 75 33.03 -6.90 3.59
CA ALA A 75 32.33 -7.92 2.80
C ALA A 75 31.01 -8.35 3.46
N THR A 76 31.02 -8.57 4.79
CA THR A 76 29.80 -8.95 5.53
C THR A 76 28.75 -7.82 5.54
N TYR A 77 29.18 -6.58 5.71
CA TYR A 77 28.28 -5.43 5.73
C TYR A 77 27.73 -5.13 4.33
N GLU A 78 28.51 -5.33 3.26
CA GLU A 78 27.99 -5.22 1.89
C GLU A 78 26.89 -6.27 1.64
N ASP A 79 27.05 -7.50 2.12
CA ASP A 79 26.05 -8.56 1.98
C ASP A 79 24.76 -8.26 2.76
N GLU A 80 24.86 -7.83 4.03
CA GLU A 80 23.70 -7.41 4.82
C GLU A 80 23.01 -6.18 4.22
N LYS A 81 23.77 -5.15 3.85
CA LYS A 81 23.23 -3.95 3.18
C LYS A 81 22.52 -4.32 1.88
N ALA A 82 23.10 -5.20 1.06
CA ALA A 82 22.51 -5.61 -0.20
C ALA A 82 21.16 -6.30 0.01
N TYR A 83 21.06 -7.17 1.01
CA TYR A 83 19.81 -7.82 1.41
C TYR A 83 18.76 -6.80 1.91
N LEU A 84 19.13 -5.90 2.83
CA LEU A 84 18.22 -4.88 3.34
C LEU A 84 17.68 -3.96 2.23
N MET A 85 18.52 -3.59 1.26
CA MET A 85 18.13 -2.70 0.17
C MET A 85 17.33 -3.42 -0.93
N SER A 86 17.76 -4.61 -1.32
CA SER A 86 17.27 -5.29 -2.53
C SER A 86 16.13 -6.26 -2.23
N ASP A 87 16.24 -7.04 -1.16
CA ASP A 87 15.27 -8.08 -0.83
C ASP A 87 14.19 -7.56 0.11
N VAL A 88 14.55 -6.69 1.07
CA VAL A 88 13.60 -6.12 2.03
C VAL A 88 12.95 -4.85 1.48
N LEU A 89 13.72 -3.76 1.32
CA LEU A 89 13.15 -2.45 1.02
C LEU A 89 12.60 -2.35 -0.41
N CYS A 90 13.31 -2.89 -1.41
CA CYS A 90 12.83 -2.87 -2.79
C CYS A 90 11.57 -3.75 -2.97
N THR A 91 11.51 -4.93 -2.34
CA THR A 91 10.28 -5.75 -2.33
C THR A 91 9.12 -5.03 -1.66
N TRP A 92 9.37 -4.34 -0.53
CA TRP A 92 8.38 -3.50 0.09
C TRP A 92 7.89 -2.41 -0.87
N ALA A 93 8.79 -1.68 -1.53
CA ALA A 93 8.43 -0.63 -2.49
C ALA A 93 7.66 -1.16 -3.71
N MET A 94 8.04 -2.31 -4.27
CA MET A 94 7.30 -2.98 -5.34
C MET A 94 5.87 -3.33 -4.90
N ARG A 95 5.70 -3.81 -3.67
CA ARG A 95 4.38 -4.08 -3.11
C ARG A 95 3.60 -2.79 -2.85
N GLN A 96 4.26 -1.71 -2.41
CA GLN A 96 3.67 -0.38 -2.23
C GLN A 96 3.02 0.12 -3.52
N GLN A 97 3.70 -0.05 -4.65
CA GLN A 97 3.17 0.29 -5.97
C GLN A 97 1.85 -0.43 -6.23
N LYS A 98 1.79 -1.75 -6.04
CA LYS A 98 0.57 -2.54 -6.29
C LYS A 98 -0.54 -2.14 -5.32
N VAL A 99 -0.27 -2.02 -4.03
CA VAL A 99 -1.32 -1.68 -3.05
C VAL A 99 -1.82 -0.24 -3.15
N SER A 100 -1.10 0.66 -3.85
CA SER A 100 -1.50 2.06 -4.03
C SER A 100 -2.83 2.25 -4.78
N ILE A 101 -3.32 1.21 -5.47
CA ILE A 101 -4.64 1.19 -6.11
C ILE A 101 -5.73 0.50 -5.27
N GLY A 102 -5.37 -0.03 -4.10
CA GLY A 102 -6.25 -0.70 -3.16
C GLY A 102 -6.88 0.22 -2.12
N THR A 103 -7.63 -0.39 -1.21
CA THR A 103 -8.29 0.31 -0.09
C THR A 103 -7.30 0.90 0.89
N LEU A 104 -7.73 1.88 1.69
CA LEU A 104 -6.89 2.45 2.75
C LEU A 104 -6.50 1.39 3.79
N TRP A 105 -7.36 0.40 4.05
CA TRP A 105 -7.03 -0.75 4.90
C TRP A 105 -5.83 -1.53 4.37
N THR A 106 -5.86 -1.92 3.10
CA THR A 106 -4.77 -2.69 2.46
C THR A 106 -3.48 -1.88 2.44
N GLN A 107 -3.57 -0.58 2.13
CA GLN A 107 -2.41 0.32 2.16
C GLN A 107 -1.84 0.46 3.58
N GLN A 108 -2.69 0.59 4.62
CA GLN A 108 -2.26 0.72 6.01
C GLN A 108 -1.58 -0.56 6.52
N LEU A 109 -2.11 -1.73 6.17
CA LEU A 109 -1.50 -3.01 6.53
C LEU A 109 -0.08 -3.12 5.97
N HIS A 110 0.11 -2.73 4.70
CA HIS A 110 1.44 -2.71 4.08
C HIS A 110 2.36 -1.63 4.66
N TYR A 111 1.83 -0.43 4.94
CA TYR A 111 2.57 0.65 5.58
C TYR A 111 3.12 0.23 6.96
N ASN A 112 2.33 -0.52 7.75
CA ASN A 112 2.76 -0.98 9.07
C ASN A 112 3.98 -1.91 9.04
N GLN A 113 4.28 -2.57 7.91
CA GLN A 113 5.50 -3.37 7.75
C GLN A 113 6.78 -2.53 7.89
N LEU A 114 6.70 -1.22 7.66
CA LEU A 114 7.83 -0.31 7.84
C LEU A 114 8.32 -0.24 9.28
N GLU A 115 7.54 -0.63 10.29
CA GLU A 115 8.04 -0.64 11.67
C GLU A 115 9.10 -1.73 11.87
N THR A 116 8.86 -2.96 11.38
CA THR A 116 9.86 -4.04 11.38
C THR A 116 11.07 -3.68 10.52
N ILE A 117 10.85 -3.19 9.29
CA ILE A 117 11.94 -2.79 8.38
C ILE A 117 12.77 -1.66 8.99
N HIS A 118 12.13 -0.69 9.66
CA HIS A 118 12.82 0.38 10.36
C HIS A 118 13.77 -0.17 11.43
N GLN A 119 13.31 -1.14 12.23
CA GLN A 119 14.11 -1.78 13.27
C GLN A 119 15.31 -2.55 12.70
N GLU A 120 15.12 -3.32 11.63
CA GLU A 120 16.21 -4.02 10.92
C GLU A 120 17.27 -3.02 10.40
N PHE A 121 16.82 -1.88 9.88
CA PHE A 121 17.72 -0.80 9.42
C PHE A 121 18.43 -0.10 10.58
N GLU A 122 17.80 0.05 11.76
CA GLU A 122 18.47 0.62 12.94
C GLU A 122 19.57 -0.32 13.44
N TYR A 123 19.33 -1.64 13.53
CA TYR A 123 20.35 -2.59 13.96
C TYR A 123 21.60 -2.56 13.07
N PHE A 124 21.43 -2.61 11.74
CA PHE A 124 22.57 -2.47 10.83
C PHE A 124 23.22 -1.09 10.94
N GLY A 125 22.42 -0.03 11.05
CA GLY A 125 22.89 1.34 11.19
C GLY A 125 23.76 1.56 12.44
N GLU A 126 23.40 0.95 13.57
CA GLU A 126 24.16 0.99 14.82
C GLU A 126 25.54 0.35 14.66
N VAL A 127 25.59 -0.88 14.14
CA VAL A 127 26.85 -1.61 13.92
C VAL A 127 27.77 -0.86 12.95
N LEU A 128 27.21 -0.31 11.87
CA LEU A 128 27.94 0.49 10.90
C LEU A 128 28.48 1.79 11.52
N GLN A 129 27.66 2.51 12.29
CA GLN A 129 28.08 3.75 12.94
C GLN A 129 29.18 3.50 13.97
N HIS A 130 29.04 2.48 14.82
CA HIS A 130 30.05 2.13 15.80
C HIS A 130 31.39 1.78 15.16
N THR A 131 31.35 1.12 13.98
CA THR A 131 32.55 0.83 13.19
C THR A 131 33.24 2.11 12.72
N ILE A 132 32.47 3.06 12.19
CA ILE A 132 32.99 4.36 11.72
C ILE A 132 33.62 5.13 12.89
N SER A 133 32.95 5.22 14.04
CA SER A 133 33.51 5.88 15.22
C SER A 133 34.76 5.18 15.76
N GLY A 134 34.79 3.84 15.78
CA GLY A 134 35.99 3.09 16.17
C GLY A 134 37.19 3.40 15.29
N LEU A 135 36.99 3.48 13.96
CA LEU A 135 38.03 3.88 13.01
C LEU A 135 38.48 5.34 13.20
N GLU A 136 37.57 6.26 13.53
CA GLU A 136 37.93 7.65 13.84
C GLU A 136 38.88 7.75 15.04
N TYR A 137 38.61 6.99 16.10
CA TYR A 137 39.54 6.91 17.24
C TYR A 137 40.90 6.33 16.81
N LEU A 138 40.92 5.25 16.02
CA LEU A 138 42.19 4.68 15.55
C LEU A 138 43.01 5.66 14.71
N ILE A 139 42.38 6.43 13.82
CA ILE A 139 43.06 7.47 13.02
C ILE A 139 43.67 8.55 13.94
N GLN A 140 42.95 8.92 15.00
CA GLN A 140 43.43 9.93 15.95
C GLN A 140 44.67 9.46 16.73
N PHE A 141 44.71 8.20 17.17
CA PHE A 141 45.81 7.67 17.98
C PHE A 141 46.96 7.05 17.15
N PHE A 142 46.66 6.56 15.95
CA PHE A 142 47.59 5.86 15.05
C PHE A 142 47.47 6.39 13.61
N PRO A 143 47.86 7.65 13.36
CA PRO A 143 47.73 8.26 12.04
C PRO A 143 48.62 7.59 10.99
N ALA A 144 48.18 7.61 9.73
CA ALA A 144 48.91 7.10 8.57
C ALA A 144 49.26 5.60 8.63
N GLN A 145 48.41 4.81 9.30
CA GLN A 145 48.54 3.35 9.38
C GLN A 145 47.61 2.61 8.39
N GLY A 146 46.83 3.32 7.58
CA GLY A 146 45.91 2.75 6.59
C GLY A 146 44.46 2.64 7.06
N PHE A 147 44.13 3.14 8.25
CA PHE A 147 42.76 3.22 8.75
C PHE A 147 41.92 4.24 7.99
N GLU A 148 42.55 5.27 7.41
CA GLU A 148 41.92 6.31 6.62
C GLU A 148 41.19 5.74 5.40
N ASP A 149 41.81 4.79 4.69
CA ASP A 149 41.21 4.12 3.53
C ASP A 149 39.99 3.29 3.92
N MET A 150 40.04 2.61 5.08
CA MET A 150 38.93 1.81 5.57
C MET A 150 37.79 2.68 6.08
N HIS A 151 38.09 3.77 6.80
CA HIS A 151 37.10 4.76 7.23
C HIS A 151 36.36 5.37 6.05
N ALA A 152 37.09 5.74 4.98
CA ALA A 152 36.48 6.27 3.76
C ALA A 152 35.48 5.28 3.12
N LYS A 153 35.82 3.99 3.05
CA LYS A 153 34.93 2.94 2.53
C LYS A 153 33.66 2.76 3.37
N PHE A 154 33.78 2.67 4.70
CA PHE A 154 32.61 2.55 5.57
C PHE A 154 31.75 3.82 5.56
N LYS A 155 32.37 5.01 5.48
CA LYS A 155 31.65 6.28 5.35
C LYS A 155 30.87 6.36 4.03
N GLN A 156 31.45 5.87 2.93
CA GLN A 156 30.75 5.77 1.65
C GLN A 156 29.57 4.79 1.73
N MET A 157 29.76 3.62 2.38
CA MET A 157 28.70 2.66 2.63
C MET A 157 27.56 3.27 3.45
N ALA A 158 27.87 4.01 4.53
CA ALA A 158 26.88 4.70 5.35
C ALA A 158 26.13 5.78 4.57
N HIS A 159 26.83 6.58 3.77
CA HIS A 159 26.18 7.56 2.90
C HIS A 159 25.19 6.89 1.93
N TYR A 160 25.59 5.81 1.27
CA TYR A 160 24.70 5.05 0.40
C TYR A 160 23.50 4.48 1.18
N PHE A 161 23.76 3.76 2.26
CA PHE A 161 22.74 3.15 3.11
C PHE A 161 21.68 4.16 3.56
N LEU A 162 22.12 5.28 4.14
CA LEU A 162 21.24 6.33 4.65
C LEU A 162 20.50 7.08 3.53
N TYR A 163 21.15 7.37 2.40
CA TYR A 163 20.47 8.07 1.32
C TYR A 163 19.33 7.22 0.74
N TYR A 164 19.54 5.92 0.56
CA TYR A 164 18.51 5.02 0.03
C TYR A 164 17.45 4.63 1.05
N SER A 165 17.73 4.73 2.35
CA SER A 165 16.75 4.53 3.41
C SER A 165 15.71 5.65 3.53
N ILE A 166 15.94 6.79 2.86
CA ILE A 166 14.95 7.88 2.72
C ILE A 166 13.96 7.51 1.61
N ILE A 167 12.71 7.30 1.99
CA ILE A 167 11.66 6.77 1.10
C ILE A 167 10.41 7.63 1.07
N VAL A 168 9.66 7.53 -0.03
CA VAL A 168 8.26 7.99 -0.11
C VAL A 168 7.38 6.92 0.53
N ALA A 169 7.15 7.02 1.83
CA ALA A 169 6.43 6.02 2.62
C ALA A 169 4.92 6.00 2.34
N ARG A 170 4.35 7.12 1.91
CA ARG A 170 2.97 7.22 1.40
C ARG A 170 2.96 7.90 0.05
N GLN A 171 2.46 7.18 -0.96
CA GLN A 171 2.42 7.64 -2.34
C GLN A 171 1.17 8.48 -2.62
N PRO A 172 1.22 9.44 -3.56
CA PRO A 172 0.01 10.07 -4.06
C PRO A 172 -0.89 9.03 -4.74
N PRO A 173 -2.22 9.25 -4.77
CA PRO A 173 -3.14 8.38 -5.48
C PRO A 173 -2.83 8.38 -6.98
N SER A 174 -3.16 7.28 -7.67
CA SER A 174 -2.86 7.15 -9.11
C SER A 174 -3.60 8.18 -9.97
N VAL A 175 -4.76 8.65 -9.54
CA VAL A 175 -5.56 9.68 -10.19
C VAL A 175 -5.99 10.73 -9.18
N ILE A 176 -5.72 12.00 -9.51
CA ILE A 176 -6.22 13.16 -8.80
C ILE A 176 -7.19 13.89 -9.72
N VAL A 177 -8.44 14.04 -9.29
CA VAL A 177 -9.44 14.84 -10.02
C VAL A 177 -9.51 16.21 -9.36
N LYS A 178 -9.19 17.24 -10.13
CA LYS A 178 -9.10 18.61 -9.65
C LYS A 178 -10.47 19.32 -9.56
N CYS A 179 -10.56 20.31 -8.68
CA CYS A 179 -11.63 21.31 -8.65
C CYS A 179 -11.75 22.10 -9.96
N GLY A 180 -12.91 22.03 -10.61
CA GLY A 180 -13.55 23.21 -11.19
C GLY A 180 -14.68 23.69 -10.26
N GLU A 181 -15.65 24.45 -10.75
CA GLU A 181 -16.90 24.84 -10.03
C GLU A 181 -17.76 23.63 -9.57
N ALA A 182 -17.34 22.41 -9.86
CA ALA A 182 -18.03 21.18 -9.51
C ALA A 182 -17.52 20.61 -8.16
N GLU A 183 -17.55 21.42 -7.10
CA GLU A 183 -17.27 20.96 -5.72
C GLU A 183 -18.14 19.77 -5.31
N ASN A 184 -19.29 19.61 -5.96
CA ASN A 184 -20.29 18.58 -5.66
C ASN A 184 -20.07 17.24 -6.37
N HIS A 185 -19.00 17.04 -7.15
CA HIS A 185 -18.78 15.76 -7.80
C HIS A 185 -18.19 14.73 -6.82
N ARG A 186 -18.89 13.61 -6.60
CA ARG A 186 -18.46 12.47 -5.74
C ARG A 186 -17.02 11.96 -5.93
N ARG A 187 -16.39 12.19 -7.09
CA ARG A 187 -15.00 11.77 -7.38
C ARG A 187 -13.98 12.90 -7.22
N SER A 188 -14.41 14.07 -6.78
CA SER A 188 -13.52 15.18 -6.54
C SER A 188 -12.77 14.91 -5.25
N ARG A 189 -11.67 14.18 -5.39
CA ARG A 189 -10.77 13.79 -4.30
C ARG A 189 -9.82 14.97 -4.08
N PHE A 190 -10.27 15.90 -3.24
CA PHE A 190 -9.64 17.21 -3.07
C PHE A 190 -8.35 17.20 -2.28
N TRP A 191 -8.20 16.21 -1.40
CA TRP A 191 -7.03 16.05 -0.55
C TRP A 191 -6.45 14.65 -0.66
N PHE A 192 -5.14 14.57 -0.56
CA PHE A 192 -4.40 13.33 -0.36
C PHE A 192 -3.21 13.61 0.53
N ASN A 193 -2.66 12.58 1.17
CA ASN A 193 -1.53 12.76 2.06
C ASN A 193 -0.35 11.97 1.51
N THR A 194 0.85 12.54 1.63
CA THR A 194 2.11 11.84 1.34
C THR A 194 3.05 11.94 2.54
N GLU A 195 4.05 11.07 2.56
CA GLU A 195 4.99 11.00 3.66
C GLU A 195 6.38 10.64 3.13
N ILE A 196 7.38 11.40 3.57
CA ILE A 196 8.79 11.02 3.49
C ILE A 196 9.20 10.46 4.83
N ARG A 197 9.87 9.30 4.83
CA ARG A 197 10.36 8.64 6.04
C ARG A 197 11.82 8.26 5.87
N VAL A 198 12.59 8.38 6.95
CA VAL A 198 13.98 7.91 7.05
C VAL A 198 14.00 6.62 7.88
N LEU A 199 14.68 5.57 7.38
CA LEU A 199 14.87 4.30 8.08
C LEU A 199 16.33 4.16 8.55
N GLY A 200 16.59 3.63 9.76
CA GLY A 200 17.96 3.40 10.24
C GLY A 200 18.77 4.67 10.51
N GLY A 201 18.11 5.76 10.92
CA GLY A 201 18.72 7.09 11.03
C GLY A 201 19.17 7.48 12.44
N ARG A 202 18.76 6.76 13.47
CA ARG A 202 18.99 7.17 14.87
C ARG A 202 20.47 7.15 15.24
N ALA A 203 21.17 6.06 14.93
CA ALA A 203 22.59 5.91 15.25
C ALA A 203 23.45 7.06 14.67
N PHE A 204 23.06 7.60 13.52
CA PHE A 204 23.73 8.71 12.84
C PHE A 204 23.24 10.10 13.29
N GLY A 205 22.44 10.18 14.35
CA GLY A 205 21.96 11.43 14.93
C GLY A 205 20.88 12.16 14.11
N LEU A 206 20.31 11.54 13.06
CA LEU A 206 19.34 12.20 12.17
C LEU A 206 18.04 12.58 12.88
N GLU A 207 17.65 11.86 13.92
CA GLU A 207 16.48 12.24 14.74
C GLU A 207 16.70 13.58 15.44
N THR A 208 17.94 13.90 15.83
CA THR A 208 18.27 15.17 16.50
C THR A 208 18.55 16.28 15.47
N THR A 209 19.40 16.01 14.49
CA THR A 209 19.86 17.02 13.52
C THR A 209 18.84 17.30 12.41
N GLY A 210 17.98 16.33 12.09
CA GLY A 210 16.99 16.42 11.02
C GLY A 210 15.63 16.94 11.47
N SER A 211 15.33 16.95 12.77
CA SER A 211 14.05 17.47 13.28
C SER A 211 13.91 18.97 12.98
N GLY A 212 12.76 19.37 12.44
CA GLY A 212 12.48 20.73 12.02
C GLY A 212 13.03 21.13 10.65
N ILE A 213 13.78 20.25 9.98
CA ILE A 213 14.27 20.53 8.62
C ILE A 213 13.13 20.46 7.61
N GLU A 214 13.01 21.50 6.79
CA GLU A 214 12.01 21.60 5.74
C GLU A 214 12.33 20.71 4.53
N VAL A 215 11.32 20.04 4.01
CA VAL A 215 11.30 19.31 2.73
C VAL A 215 10.40 20.05 1.78
N GLN A 216 10.93 20.40 0.60
CA GLN A 216 10.17 21.04 -0.46
C GLN A 216 9.63 20.00 -1.44
N CYS A 217 8.38 20.16 -1.87
CA CYS A 217 7.67 19.28 -2.79
C CYS A 217 7.31 20.03 -4.07
N TYR A 218 7.70 19.47 -5.20
CA TYR A 218 7.43 20.00 -6.54
C TYR A 218 6.58 19.03 -7.34
N LEU A 219 5.64 19.55 -8.13
CA LEU A 219 4.94 18.77 -9.15
C LEU A 219 5.75 18.80 -10.45
N ILE A 220 6.26 17.66 -10.88
CA ILE A 220 7.08 17.51 -12.08
C ILE A 220 6.39 16.64 -13.13
N THR A 221 6.78 16.75 -14.39
CA THR A 221 6.28 15.88 -15.48
C THR A 221 7.19 14.66 -15.66
N ASP A 222 6.74 13.68 -16.45
CA ASP A 222 7.56 12.54 -16.86
C ASP A 222 8.85 12.96 -17.59
N GLU A 223 8.82 14.04 -18.37
CA GLU A 223 10.03 14.56 -19.04
C GLU A 223 11.06 15.05 -18.02
N THR A 224 10.64 15.79 -17.00
CA THR A 224 11.53 16.22 -15.91
C THR A 224 12.00 15.02 -15.09
N ALA A 225 11.13 14.04 -14.83
CA ALA A 225 11.51 12.80 -14.14
C ALA A 225 12.58 12.03 -14.95
N LYS A 226 12.44 11.93 -16.27
CA LYS A 226 13.46 11.36 -17.17
C LYS A 226 14.81 12.07 -17.06
N GLN A 227 14.78 13.41 -17.00
CA GLN A 227 16.00 14.21 -16.84
C GLN A 227 16.68 13.94 -15.49
N LEU A 228 15.90 13.79 -14.41
CA LEU A 228 16.42 13.47 -13.08
C LEU A 228 17.08 12.09 -12.99
N LEU A 229 16.60 11.10 -13.76
CA LEU A 229 17.24 9.78 -13.84
C LEU A 229 18.64 9.86 -14.46
N ASN A 230 18.84 10.77 -15.41
CA ASN A 230 20.14 10.98 -16.06
C ASN A 230 21.04 11.95 -15.29
N ASN A 231 20.44 12.88 -14.53
CA ASN A 231 21.15 13.87 -13.74
C ASN A 231 20.39 14.17 -12.43
N ALA A 232 20.85 13.57 -11.32
CA ALA A 232 20.25 13.76 -9.99
C ALA A 232 20.28 15.22 -9.50
N TYR A 233 21.20 16.04 -10.02
CA TYR A 233 21.35 17.46 -9.68
C TYR A 233 20.55 18.39 -10.59
N PHE A 234 19.78 17.86 -11.54
CA PHE A 234 18.93 18.67 -12.41
C PHE A 234 18.04 19.60 -11.57
N GLU A 235 18.04 20.89 -11.91
CA GLU A 235 17.24 21.91 -11.22
C GLU A 235 15.77 21.76 -11.58
N ILE A 236 14.92 21.83 -10.56
CA ILE A 236 13.48 21.67 -10.70
C ILE A 236 12.83 23.00 -10.40
N PHE A 237 11.85 23.35 -11.24
CA PHE A 237 11.04 24.54 -11.09
C PHE A 237 9.60 24.15 -10.78
N GLU A 238 8.85 25.11 -10.24
CA GLU A 238 7.42 24.91 -10.08
C GLU A 238 6.73 24.67 -11.43
N SER A 239 5.69 23.84 -11.41
CA SER A 239 4.83 23.67 -12.56
C SER A 239 4.22 25.02 -12.99
N GLU A 240 4.22 25.28 -14.29
CA GLU A 240 3.54 26.42 -14.91
C GLU A 240 2.01 26.23 -14.91
N GLU A 241 1.55 24.98 -14.95
CA GLU A 241 0.14 24.63 -15.12
C GLU A 241 -0.59 24.54 -13.77
N PHE A 242 0.12 24.09 -12.73
CA PHE A 242 -0.44 23.71 -11.44
C PHE A 242 0.36 24.24 -10.25
N SER A 243 -0.31 24.42 -9.11
CA SER A 243 0.33 24.56 -7.79
C SER A 243 -0.01 23.35 -6.93
N ILE A 244 0.95 22.95 -6.09
CA ILE A 244 0.79 21.94 -5.05
C ILE A 244 0.78 22.64 -3.69
N GLU A 245 -0.18 22.30 -2.85
CA GLU A 245 -0.33 22.89 -1.52
C GLU A 245 -0.56 21.77 -0.49
N PRO A 246 0.13 21.75 0.67
CA PRO A 246 1.27 22.61 0.99
C PRO A 246 2.51 22.25 0.12
N PRO A 247 3.32 23.24 -0.29
CA PRO A 247 4.54 22.99 -1.06
C PRO A 247 5.69 22.48 -0.18
N THR A 248 5.59 22.59 1.15
CA THR A 248 6.63 22.18 2.08
C THR A 248 6.06 21.45 3.29
N ALA A 249 6.90 20.63 3.93
CA ALA A 249 6.62 19.98 5.21
C ALA A 249 7.92 19.83 6.00
N ASN A 250 7.84 19.83 7.33
CA ASN A 250 9.02 19.65 8.17
C ASN A 250 9.18 18.19 8.61
N PHE A 251 10.43 17.77 8.75
CA PHE A 251 10.75 16.51 9.41
C PHE A 251 10.45 16.60 10.91
N HIS A 252 9.80 15.58 11.43
CA HIS A 252 9.48 15.41 12.84
C HIS A 252 9.82 14.00 13.29
N VAL A 253 10.27 13.88 14.54
CA VAL A 253 10.47 12.58 15.19
C VAL A 253 9.15 12.15 15.83
N LYS A 254 8.79 10.89 15.65
CA LYS A 254 7.71 10.25 16.41
C LYS A 254 8.29 9.04 17.12
N GLU A 255 8.00 8.87 18.40
CA GLU A 255 8.52 7.76 19.22
C GLU A 255 8.46 6.43 18.47
N HIS A 256 9.61 5.75 18.41
CA HIS A 256 9.81 4.44 17.78
C HIS A 256 9.47 4.33 16.28
N ARG A 257 9.27 5.45 15.56
CA ARG A 257 8.94 5.41 14.12
C ARG A 257 9.89 6.21 13.23
N GLY A 258 11.02 6.65 13.75
CA GLY A 258 12.03 7.39 13.00
C GLY A 258 11.59 8.80 12.59
N LEU A 259 12.41 9.43 11.75
CA LEU A 259 12.23 10.79 11.24
C LEU A 259 11.28 10.80 10.04
N LYS A 260 10.26 11.67 10.05
CA LYS A 260 9.22 11.73 8.99
C LYS A 260 8.81 13.15 8.64
N ALA A 261 8.60 13.44 7.37
CA ALA A 261 7.93 14.66 6.91
C ALA A 261 6.59 14.28 6.28
N LYS A 262 5.49 14.77 6.87
CA LYS A 262 4.13 14.50 6.39
C LYS A 262 3.58 15.70 5.66
N PHE A 263 3.09 15.46 4.45
CA PHE A 263 2.30 16.43 3.71
C PHE A 263 0.85 16.00 3.83
N ASP A 264 0.14 16.61 4.77
CA ASP A 264 -1.28 16.36 5.02
C ASP A 264 -2.14 17.34 4.23
N ASP A 265 -3.34 16.88 3.85
CA ASP A 265 -4.34 17.65 3.12
C ASP A 265 -3.84 18.27 1.80
N MET A 266 -2.97 17.53 1.09
CA MET A 266 -2.38 18.01 -0.15
C MET A 266 -3.41 18.17 -1.25
N ARG A 267 -3.32 19.28 -2.00
CA ARG A 267 -4.20 19.58 -3.13
C ARG A 267 -3.45 20.15 -4.33
N ILE A 268 -4.00 19.90 -5.52
CA ILE A 268 -3.48 20.43 -6.79
C ILE A 268 -4.45 21.45 -7.39
N SER A 269 -4.00 22.70 -7.51
CA SER A 269 -4.79 23.83 -8.03
C SER A 269 -4.31 24.26 -9.42
N LYS A 270 -5.17 24.88 -10.26
CA LYS A 270 -4.71 25.49 -11.54
C LYS A 270 -3.97 26.78 -11.23
N LYS A 271 -2.91 27.02 -11.98
CA LYS A 271 -2.42 28.37 -12.26
C LYS A 271 -3.07 28.96 -13.52
N VAL A 272 -3.38 28.13 -14.51
CA VAL A 272 -3.96 28.56 -15.81
C VAL A 272 -5.20 27.78 -16.20
N GLN A 273 -5.94 28.28 -17.20
CA GLN A 273 -7.07 27.55 -17.78
C GLN A 273 -6.58 26.41 -18.67
N LEU A 274 -7.01 25.19 -18.40
CA LEU A 274 -6.53 23.97 -19.07
C LEU A 274 -7.67 23.24 -19.78
N ARG A 275 -7.38 22.68 -20.96
CA ARG A 275 -8.32 21.82 -21.70
C ARG A 275 -8.29 20.40 -21.14
N ARG A 276 -9.46 19.76 -20.99
CA ARG A 276 -9.58 18.40 -20.43
C ARG A 276 -8.70 17.36 -21.13
N GLU A 277 -8.61 17.42 -22.46
CA GLU A 277 -7.84 16.45 -23.25
C GLU A 277 -6.33 16.62 -23.08
N SER A 278 -5.86 17.85 -22.92
CA SER A 278 -4.44 18.16 -22.80
C SER A 278 -3.82 17.64 -21.50
N VAL A 279 -4.60 17.55 -20.42
CA VAL A 279 -4.10 17.10 -19.12
C VAL A 279 -4.24 15.59 -18.97
N ALA A 280 -5.27 15.00 -19.59
CA ALA A 280 -5.58 13.57 -19.51
C ALA A 280 -4.48 12.65 -20.06
N THR A 281 -3.62 13.15 -20.94
CA THR A 281 -2.51 12.40 -21.55
C THR A 281 -1.20 12.55 -20.80
N LYS A 282 -1.07 13.54 -19.91
CA LYS A 282 0.15 13.82 -19.16
C LYS A 282 0.23 12.97 -17.89
N ARG A 283 1.47 12.73 -17.48
CA ARG A 283 1.85 12.06 -16.24
C ARG A 283 2.68 13.03 -15.40
N TYR A 284 2.44 12.96 -14.09
CA TYR A 284 3.11 13.80 -13.11
C TYR A 284 3.66 12.96 -11.99
N CYS A 285 4.72 13.45 -11.36
CA CYS A 285 5.27 12.92 -10.12
C CYS A 285 5.41 14.05 -9.10
N LEU A 286 5.41 13.70 -7.83
CA LEU A 286 5.88 14.59 -6.77
C LEU A 286 7.37 14.37 -6.56
N CYS A 287 8.13 15.45 -6.57
CA CYS A 287 9.56 15.44 -6.31
C CYS A 287 9.86 16.16 -4.99
N TYR A 288 10.46 15.45 -4.06
CA TYR A 288 10.83 15.93 -2.73
C TYR A 288 12.31 16.26 -2.70
N ASN A 289 12.64 17.50 -2.38
CA ASN A 289 14.01 17.96 -2.21
C ASN A 289 14.47 17.68 -0.78
N ILE A 290 15.50 16.86 -0.62
CA ILE A 290 15.99 16.39 0.67
C ILE A 290 17.37 17.00 0.94
N ARG A 291 17.53 17.57 2.14
CA ARG A 291 18.81 18.07 2.64
C ARG A 291 18.91 17.78 4.13
N LEU A 292 19.49 16.64 4.48
CA LEU A 292 19.73 16.23 5.85
C LEU A 292 21.24 16.14 6.11
N LYS A 293 21.63 16.25 7.38
CA LYS A 293 23.03 16.10 7.81
C LYS A 293 23.10 15.25 9.06
N THR A 294 23.96 14.24 9.04
CA THR A 294 24.22 13.37 10.20
C THR A 294 25.16 14.05 11.21
N SER A 295 25.19 13.55 12.45
CA SER A 295 26.13 14.00 13.48
C SER A 295 27.60 13.71 13.12
N CYS A 296 27.86 12.64 12.35
CA CYS A 296 29.19 12.27 11.88
C CYS A 296 29.61 12.95 10.55
N GLY A 297 28.91 14.03 10.15
CA GLY A 297 29.31 14.86 9.02
C GLY A 297 29.09 14.25 7.63
N ILE A 298 28.18 13.28 7.50
CA ILE A 298 27.64 12.83 6.21
C ILE A 298 26.47 13.74 5.83
N ASP A 299 26.56 14.39 4.67
CA ASP A 299 25.49 15.20 4.08
C ASP A 299 24.63 14.33 3.15
N LEU A 300 23.31 14.31 3.37
CA LEU A 300 22.32 13.57 2.59
C LEU A 300 21.52 14.58 1.77
N VAL A 301 22.04 14.92 0.58
CA VAL A 301 21.44 15.91 -0.32
C VAL A 301 21.00 15.22 -1.60
N GLY A 302 19.74 15.39 -1.97
CA GLY A 302 19.23 14.83 -3.21
C GLY A 302 17.73 14.93 -3.32
N LYS A 303 17.14 14.12 -4.19
CA LYS A 303 15.73 14.17 -4.52
C LYS A 303 15.09 12.81 -4.47
N LYS A 304 13.85 12.74 -4.00
CA LYS A 304 13.01 11.54 -4.02
C LYS A 304 11.78 11.79 -4.86
N VAL A 305 11.42 10.86 -5.72
CA VAL A 305 10.32 11.02 -6.68
C VAL A 305 9.24 9.98 -6.35
N SER A 306 7.99 10.42 -6.33
CA SER A 306 6.83 9.54 -6.14
C SER A 306 6.58 8.68 -7.38
N LEU A 307 5.72 7.68 -7.23
CA LEU A 307 5.15 6.99 -8.37
C LEU A 307 4.33 7.95 -9.26
N PRO A 308 4.27 7.71 -10.59
CA PRO A 308 3.56 8.59 -11.52
C PRO A 308 2.04 8.52 -11.34
N PHE A 309 1.38 9.66 -11.48
CA PHE A 309 -0.08 9.79 -11.40
C PHE A 309 -0.61 10.76 -12.47
N ALA A 310 -1.93 10.78 -12.68
CA ALA A 310 -2.57 11.76 -13.55
C ALA A 310 -3.32 12.81 -12.74
N VAL A 311 -3.27 14.05 -13.24
CA VAL A 311 -4.14 15.14 -12.82
C VAL A 311 -5.26 15.27 -13.86
N LEU A 312 -6.51 15.19 -13.44
CA LEU A 312 -7.66 15.23 -14.34
C LEU A 312 -8.53 16.46 -14.09
N VAL A 313 -9.04 17.05 -15.19
CA VAL A 313 -10.05 18.12 -15.15
C VAL A 313 -11.43 17.50 -15.40
N GLY A 314 -11.93 16.74 -14.42
CA GLY A 314 -13.16 15.95 -14.51
C GLY A 314 -12.92 14.45 -14.67
N PRO A 315 -13.94 13.61 -14.48
CA PRO A 315 -13.80 12.15 -14.52
C PRO A 315 -13.48 11.64 -15.93
N LYS A 316 -12.49 10.75 -16.03
CA LYS A 316 -12.14 9.99 -17.24
C LYS A 316 -11.77 8.55 -16.87
N SER A 317 -12.68 7.61 -17.12
CA SER A 317 -12.53 6.20 -16.72
C SER A 317 -11.42 5.48 -17.48
N ASP A 318 -11.18 5.84 -18.74
CA ASP A 318 -10.12 5.31 -19.59
C ASP A 318 -8.72 5.66 -19.05
N VAL A 319 -8.51 6.90 -18.60
CA VAL A 319 -7.24 7.32 -17.99
C VAL A 319 -7.00 6.60 -16.67
N GLU A 320 -8.04 6.50 -15.83
CA GLU A 320 -7.99 5.74 -14.58
C GLU A 320 -7.71 4.25 -14.81
N ALA A 321 -8.31 3.65 -15.85
CA ALA A 321 -8.11 2.28 -16.25
C ALA A 321 -6.66 2.02 -16.70
N LYS A 322 -6.08 2.91 -17.51
CA LYS A 322 -4.67 2.80 -17.92
C LYS A 322 -3.72 2.92 -16.73
N LEU A 323 -3.97 3.85 -15.81
CA LEU A 323 -3.18 4.00 -14.59
C LEU A 323 -3.31 2.82 -13.62
N PHE A 324 -4.51 2.23 -13.55
CA PHE A 324 -4.72 1.00 -12.80
C PHE A 324 -3.79 -0.11 -13.34
N LEU A 325 -3.77 -0.33 -14.66
CA LEU A 325 -2.88 -1.31 -15.28
C LEU A 325 -1.39 -1.00 -15.04
N GLU A 326 -1.01 0.27 -15.18
CA GLU A 326 0.36 0.74 -14.95
C GLU A 326 0.83 0.46 -13.52
N ARG A 327 0.04 0.84 -12.50
CA ARG A 327 0.37 0.55 -11.09
C ARG A 327 0.34 -0.95 -10.76
N SER A 328 -0.49 -1.71 -11.46
CA SER A 328 -0.66 -3.14 -11.24
C SER A 328 0.51 -3.98 -11.79
N PHE A 329 0.99 -3.64 -12.99
CA PHE A 329 1.80 -4.56 -13.80
C PHE A 329 3.11 -3.98 -14.34
N ALA A 330 3.28 -2.67 -14.39
CA ALA A 330 4.56 -2.08 -14.78
C ALA A 330 5.59 -2.20 -13.63
N ASP A 331 6.88 -2.10 -13.93
CA ASP A 331 7.97 -2.19 -12.94
C ASP A 331 8.51 -0.80 -12.59
N LEU A 332 7.65 0.07 -12.07
CA LEU A 332 7.96 1.49 -11.88
C LEU A 332 9.00 1.75 -10.79
N VAL A 333 9.19 0.78 -9.89
CA VAL A 333 10.14 0.88 -8.77
C VAL A 333 11.57 0.58 -9.23
N ARG A 334 11.77 -0.51 -9.98
CA ARG A 334 13.11 -0.91 -10.44
C ARG A 334 13.46 -0.27 -11.77
N GLN A 335 12.46 -0.03 -12.62
CA GLN A 335 12.59 0.59 -13.93
C GLN A 335 11.59 1.75 -14.05
N PRO A 336 11.91 2.93 -13.50
CA PRO A 336 11.06 4.10 -13.64
C PRO A 336 10.69 4.33 -15.12
N LEU A 337 9.40 4.58 -15.38
CA LEU A 337 8.84 4.79 -16.72
C LEU A 337 8.79 3.53 -17.62
N SER A 338 8.91 2.34 -17.03
CA SER A 338 8.69 1.06 -17.73
C SER A 338 7.29 1.00 -18.36
N GLU A 339 7.18 0.34 -19.50
CA GLU A 339 5.90 0.06 -20.13
C GLU A 339 5.12 -1.06 -19.43
N ILE A 340 3.81 -1.10 -19.67
CA ILE A 340 2.95 -2.18 -19.19
C ILE A 340 3.27 -3.44 -20.01
N PRO A 341 3.47 -4.61 -19.38
CA PRO A 341 3.71 -5.85 -20.12
C PRO A 341 2.52 -6.17 -21.05
N GLY A 342 2.79 -6.77 -22.22
CA GLY A 342 1.72 -7.11 -23.17
C GLY A 342 0.75 -8.19 -22.66
N HIS A 343 1.22 -9.05 -21.74
CA HIS A 343 0.44 -10.15 -21.16
C HIS A 343 0.73 -10.28 -19.66
N VAL A 344 -0.26 -10.73 -18.90
CA VAL A 344 -0.14 -11.02 -17.46
C VAL A 344 -0.83 -12.31 -17.10
N SER A 345 -0.48 -12.92 -15.97
CA SER A 345 -1.18 -14.13 -15.51
C SER A 345 -2.61 -13.82 -15.11
N ALA A 346 -3.52 -14.77 -15.32
CA ALA A 346 -4.92 -14.66 -14.91
C ALA A 346 -5.06 -14.48 -13.39
N LEU A 347 -4.22 -15.15 -12.60
CA LEU A 347 -4.22 -15.02 -11.15
C LEU A 347 -3.85 -13.58 -10.73
N GLU A 348 -2.77 -13.05 -11.27
CA GLU A 348 -2.34 -11.69 -10.94
C GLU A 348 -3.40 -10.66 -11.36
N MET A 349 -3.96 -10.79 -12.56
CA MET A 349 -5.06 -9.92 -12.99
C MET A 349 -6.27 -9.99 -12.05
N ALA A 350 -6.66 -11.18 -11.59
CA ALA A 350 -7.80 -11.34 -10.68
C ALA A 350 -7.59 -10.60 -9.36
N ASP A 351 -6.40 -10.71 -8.78
CA ASP A 351 -6.05 -10.05 -7.52
C ASP A 351 -6.02 -8.52 -7.67
N GLN A 352 -5.50 -8.00 -8.79
CA GLN A 352 -5.50 -6.55 -9.04
C GLN A 352 -6.93 -6.03 -9.28
N LEU A 353 -7.77 -6.77 -9.99
CA LEU A 353 -9.19 -6.41 -10.21
C LEU A 353 -9.98 -6.41 -8.91
N GLU A 354 -9.79 -7.41 -8.05
CA GLU A 354 -10.40 -7.46 -6.71
C GLU A 354 -10.03 -6.23 -5.90
N MET A 355 -8.74 -5.93 -5.79
CA MET A 355 -8.24 -4.77 -5.05
C MET A 355 -8.81 -3.45 -5.59
N LYS A 356 -8.88 -3.30 -6.92
CA LYS A 356 -9.46 -2.10 -7.56
C LYS A 356 -10.97 -2.00 -7.32
N PHE A 357 -11.70 -3.11 -7.40
CA PHE A 357 -13.14 -3.13 -7.14
C PHE A 357 -13.44 -2.68 -5.71
N GLN A 358 -12.73 -3.25 -4.74
CA GLN A 358 -12.86 -2.88 -3.33
C GLN A 358 -12.55 -1.41 -3.09
N ALA A 359 -11.48 -0.87 -3.71
CA ALA A 359 -11.14 0.55 -3.61
C ALA A 359 -12.22 1.48 -4.17
N ILE A 360 -12.91 1.08 -5.25
CA ILE A 360 -14.06 1.85 -5.77
C ILE A 360 -15.27 1.71 -4.82
N VAL A 361 -15.54 0.50 -4.33
CA VAL A 361 -16.65 0.22 -3.40
C VAL A 361 -16.54 1.02 -2.10
N GLU A 362 -15.33 1.22 -1.60
CA GLU A 362 -15.05 1.96 -0.36
C GLU A 362 -14.73 3.43 -0.58
N THR A 363 -14.84 3.94 -1.82
CA THR A 363 -14.65 5.38 -2.05
C THR A 363 -15.70 6.17 -1.25
N PRO A 364 -15.30 7.14 -0.41
CA PRO A 364 -16.23 7.96 0.35
C PRO A 364 -17.27 8.62 -0.56
N GLN A 365 -18.54 8.67 -0.12
CA GLN A 365 -19.62 9.19 -0.94
C GLN A 365 -19.78 10.71 -0.82
N LYS A 366 -19.46 11.27 0.35
CA LYS A 366 -19.53 12.71 0.64
C LYS A 366 -18.14 13.23 1.02
N SER A 367 -17.90 14.51 0.80
CA SER A 367 -16.66 15.19 1.22
C SER A 367 -16.49 15.23 2.73
N THR A 368 -17.59 15.19 3.49
CA THR A 368 -17.57 15.12 4.97
C THR A 368 -17.29 13.72 5.51
N ASP A 369 -17.38 12.70 4.67
CA ASP A 369 -17.10 11.33 5.10
C ASP A 369 -15.58 11.20 5.25
N GLY A 370 -15.12 11.08 6.49
CA GLY A 370 -13.71 10.82 6.77
C GLY A 370 -13.26 9.49 6.12
N PRO A 371 -11.95 9.33 5.86
CA PRO A 371 -11.42 8.08 5.35
C PRO A 371 -11.70 6.94 6.35
N ALA A 372 -12.56 6.00 5.97
CA ALA A 372 -12.82 4.81 6.78
C ALA A 372 -11.78 3.73 6.46
N ILE A 373 -11.14 3.19 7.50
CA ILE A 373 -10.19 2.09 7.40
C ILE A 373 -10.93 0.82 7.77
N ILE A 374 -11.58 0.19 6.77
CA ILE A 374 -12.43 -0.99 6.94
C ILE A 374 -11.84 -2.14 6.13
N GLN A 375 -11.85 -3.35 6.68
CA GLN A 375 -11.44 -4.54 5.95
C GLN A 375 -12.44 -4.83 4.81
N PRO A 376 -11.99 -4.89 3.54
CA PRO A 376 -12.89 -5.12 2.42
C PRO A 376 -13.40 -6.57 2.37
N ARG A 377 -14.59 -6.76 1.80
CA ARG A 377 -15.09 -8.07 1.40
C ARG A 377 -14.28 -8.60 0.21
N MET A 378 -13.63 -9.75 0.39
CA MET A 378 -12.91 -10.46 -0.67
C MET A 378 -13.88 -11.15 -1.64
N PHE A 379 -13.46 -11.28 -2.90
CA PHE A 379 -14.13 -12.10 -3.89
C PHE A 379 -13.96 -13.58 -3.57
N THR A 380 -14.97 -14.36 -3.95
CA THR A 380 -14.86 -15.81 -3.95
C THR A 380 -14.05 -16.29 -5.16
N SER A 381 -13.56 -17.52 -5.12
CA SER A 381 -12.87 -18.13 -6.27
C SER A 381 -13.76 -18.16 -7.51
N GLN A 382 -15.07 -18.40 -7.36
CA GLN A 382 -16.04 -18.37 -8.45
C GLN A 382 -16.17 -16.98 -9.06
N ALA A 383 -16.21 -15.93 -8.23
CA ALA A 383 -16.24 -14.55 -8.72
C ALA A 383 -14.97 -14.20 -9.50
N LYS A 384 -13.78 -14.58 -9.00
CA LYS A 384 -12.51 -14.40 -9.71
C LYS A 384 -12.52 -15.13 -11.05
N GLU A 385 -12.96 -16.38 -11.09
CA GLU A 385 -13.07 -17.16 -12.33
C GLU A 385 -14.04 -16.52 -13.33
N HIS A 386 -15.22 -16.09 -12.87
CA HIS A 386 -16.23 -15.44 -13.70
C HIS A 386 -15.68 -14.17 -14.36
N ILE A 387 -15.01 -13.30 -13.59
CA ILE A 387 -14.42 -12.07 -14.08
C ILE A 387 -13.31 -12.38 -15.10
N ILE A 388 -12.42 -13.31 -14.78
CA ILE A 388 -11.28 -13.66 -15.62
C ILE A 388 -11.71 -14.24 -16.96
N LYS A 389 -12.74 -15.09 -17.00
CA LYS A 389 -13.29 -15.61 -18.26
C LYS A 389 -13.71 -14.50 -19.22
N ARG A 390 -14.18 -13.35 -18.71
CA ARG A 390 -14.54 -12.17 -19.53
C ARG A 390 -13.35 -11.51 -20.22
N LEU A 391 -12.13 -11.74 -19.73
CA LEU A 391 -10.90 -11.23 -20.32
C LEU A 391 -10.26 -12.20 -21.32
N LYS A 392 -10.94 -13.32 -21.64
CA LYS A 392 -10.50 -14.35 -22.60
C LYS A 392 -9.04 -14.79 -22.36
N PRO A 393 -8.75 -15.43 -21.21
CA PRO A 393 -7.42 -15.93 -20.94
C PRO A 393 -7.03 -16.99 -21.96
N SER A 394 -5.74 -17.06 -22.31
CA SER A 394 -5.19 -18.12 -23.12
C SER A 394 -5.30 -19.47 -22.40
N PRO A 395 -5.18 -20.61 -23.11
CA PRO A 395 -5.12 -21.93 -22.49
C PRO A 395 -3.98 -22.08 -21.45
N GLN A 396 -2.93 -21.25 -21.57
CA GLN A 396 -1.81 -21.20 -20.64
C GLN A 396 -2.07 -20.30 -19.42
N GLY A 397 -3.27 -19.72 -19.29
CA GLY A 397 -3.65 -18.88 -18.17
C GLY A 397 -3.12 -17.44 -18.23
N TYR A 398 -2.82 -16.92 -19.42
CA TYR A 398 -2.39 -15.52 -19.59
C TYR A 398 -3.47 -14.66 -20.23
N ILE A 399 -3.51 -13.37 -19.88
CA ILE A 399 -4.44 -12.38 -20.41
C ILE A 399 -3.64 -11.33 -21.17
N ALA A 400 -4.03 -11.05 -22.40
CA ALA A 400 -3.52 -9.89 -23.14
C ALA A 400 -4.04 -8.61 -22.46
N ILE A 401 -3.14 -7.70 -22.09
CA ILE A 401 -3.50 -6.47 -21.35
C ILE A 401 -4.50 -5.62 -22.13
N ASP A 402 -4.38 -5.59 -23.45
CA ASP A 402 -5.31 -4.88 -24.34
C ASP A 402 -6.76 -5.35 -24.19
N ASN A 403 -7.01 -6.61 -23.79
CA ASN A 403 -8.36 -7.10 -23.56
C ASN A 403 -9.08 -6.30 -22.47
N PHE A 404 -8.36 -5.86 -21.43
CA PHE A 404 -8.96 -5.04 -20.37
C PHE A 404 -9.51 -3.70 -20.90
N MET A 405 -8.79 -3.08 -21.84
CA MET A 405 -9.15 -1.78 -22.40
C MET A 405 -10.11 -1.86 -23.59
N LYS A 406 -10.00 -2.92 -24.40
CA LYS A 406 -10.64 -3.00 -25.72
C LYS A 406 -11.73 -4.05 -25.83
N LEU A 407 -11.63 -5.15 -25.07
CA LEU A 407 -12.55 -6.27 -25.23
C LEU A 407 -13.93 -5.89 -24.72
N PRO A 408 -14.97 -5.99 -25.54
CA PRO A 408 -16.32 -5.76 -25.08
C PRO A 408 -16.80 -6.92 -24.22
N VAL A 409 -17.49 -6.62 -23.13
CA VAL A 409 -18.13 -7.65 -22.31
C VAL A 409 -19.31 -8.23 -23.08
N ALA A 410 -19.52 -9.54 -22.97
CA ALA A 410 -20.68 -10.24 -23.55
C ALA A 410 -20.77 -10.19 -25.09
N GLU A 411 -19.62 -10.07 -25.78
CA GLU A 411 -19.54 -10.17 -27.24
C GLU A 411 -20.21 -11.45 -27.76
N GLU A 412 -20.09 -12.57 -27.03
CA GLU A 412 -20.68 -13.86 -27.40
C GLU A 412 -22.22 -13.87 -27.41
N PHE A 413 -22.87 -12.91 -26.73
CA PHE A 413 -24.33 -12.77 -26.76
C PHE A 413 -24.82 -11.92 -27.93
N GLN A 414 -23.91 -11.37 -28.75
CA GLN A 414 -24.22 -10.82 -30.06
C GLN A 414 -24.44 -11.95 -31.07
N GLN A 415 -25.48 -12.76 -30.89
CA GLN A 415 -25.93 -13.59 -32.01
C GLN A 415 -26.34 -12.66 -33.17
N LYS A 416 -25.76 -12.90 -34.35
CA LYS A 416 -25.99 -12.21 -35.62
C LYS A 416 -27.48 -11.84 -35.78
N LYS A 417 -27.87 -10.61 -35.42
CA LYS A 417 -29.17 -10.07 -35.84
C LYS A 417 -29.10 -9.84 -37.34
N THR A 418 -29.50 -10.83 -38.12
CA THR A 418 -30.06 -10.58 -39.45
C THR A 418 -31.34 -9.76 -39.23
N ASN A 419 -31.27 -8.48 -39.61
CA ASN A 419 -32.40 -7.56 -39.80
C ASN A 419 -33.41 -7.49 -38.65
N THR A 420 -33.22 -6.54 -37.74
CA THR A 420 -34.31 -5.75 -37.14
C THR A 420 -33.70 -4.54 -36.47
N THR A 421 -33.93 -3.39 -37.10
CA THR A 421 -33.70 -2.04 -36.57
C THR A 421 -34.59 -1.82 -35.34
N GLU A 422 -34.13 -2.26 -34.18
CA GLU A 422 -34.56 -1.74 -32.88
C GLU A 422 -33.54 -2.14 -31.80
N GLY A 423 -32.83 -1.13 -31.30
CA GLY A 423 -31.89 -1.21 -30.17
C GLY A 423 -30.52 -1.78 -30.52
N ASP A 424 -29.62 -0.94 -31.06
CA ASP A 424 -28.20 -1.27 -31.11
C ASP A 424 -27.65 -1.34 -29.68
N TRP A 425 -27.37 -2.55 -29.19
CA TRP A 425 -26.66 -2.74 -27.93
C TRP A 425 -25.26 -2.15 -28.07
N LYS A 426 -24.98 -1.06 -27.34
CA LYS A 426 -23.64 -0.45 -27.32
C LYS A 426 -22.69 -1.41 -26.60
N LEU A 427 -21.74 -1.96 -27.33
CA LEU A 427 -20.63 -2.73 -26.77
C LEU A 427 -19.88 -1.88 -25.72
N VAL A 428 -19.74 -2.43 -24.50
CA VAL A 428 -19.05 -1.76 -23.40
C VAL A 428 -17.72 -2.46 -23.15
N PRO A 429 -16.58 -1.75 -23.20
CA PRO A 429 -15.29 -2.31 -22.85
C PRO A 429 -15.26 -2.84 -21.42
N PHE A 430 -14.48 -3.89 -21.18
CA PHE A 430 -14.38 -4.54 -19.88
C PHE A 430 -14.15 -3.57 -18.71
N PHE A 431 -13.17 -2.67 -18.81
CA PHE A 431 -12.85 -1.74 -17.72
C PHE A 431 -14.05 -0.87 -17.32
N ASP A 432 -14.82 -0.39 -18.30
CA ASP A 432 -15.92 0.55 -18.07
C ASP A 432 -17.10 -0.18 -17.43
N TRP A 433 -17.41 -1.39 -17.92
CA TRP A 433 -18.38 -2.29 -17.27
C TRP A 433 -17.98 -2.59 -15.82
N PHE A 434 -16.73 -3.00 -15.60
CA PHE A 434 -16.25 -3.41 -14.28
C PHE A 434 -16.25 -2.26 -13.28
N PHE A 435 -15.71 -1.09 -13.67
CA PHE A 435 -15.70 0.09 -12.81
C PHE A 435 -17.12 0.57 -12.52
N LYS A 436 -18.03 0.56 -13.51
CA LYS A 436 -19.40 1.00 -13.31
C LYS A 436 -20.18 0.12 -12.35
N LEU A 437 -19.93 -1.19 -12.36
CA LEU A 437 -20.49 -2.11 -11.37
C LEU A 437 -20.01 -1.77 -9.96
N ALA A 438 -18.71 -1.58 -9.77
CA ALA A 438 -18.15 -1.19 -8.47
C ALA A 438 -18.74 0.13 -7.96
N GLU A 439 -18.93 1.13 -8.85
CA GLU A 439 -19.59 2.39 -8.49
C GLU A 439 -21.07 2.21 -8.12
N THR A 440 -21.76 1.28 -8.77
CA THR A 440 -23.17 0.96 -8.49
C THR A 440 -23.28 0.31 -7.12
N VAL A 441 -22.34 -0.58 -6.79
CA VAL A 441 -22.22 -1.16 -5.45
C VAL A 441 -21.97 -0.07 -4.42
N ASN A 442 -20.92 0.74 -4.61
CA ASN A 442 -20.61 1.86 -3.71
C ASN A 442 -21.85 2.72 -3.45
N LYS A 443 -22.54 3.18 -4.50
CA LYS A 443 -23.60 4.19 -4.37
C LYS A 443 -24.92 3.62 -3.82
N TYR A 444 -25.33 2.43 -4.23
CA TYR A 444 -26.69 1.94 -3.98
C TYR A 444 -26.77 0.68 -3.14
N LEU A 445 -25.70 -0.12 -3.12
CA LEU A 445 -25.74 -1.47 -2.60
C LEU A 445 -24.66 -1.75 -1.54
N TYR A 446 -23.96 -0.73 -1.04
CA TYR A 446 -22.79 -0.89 -0.18
C TYR A 446 -23.09 -1.77 1.03
N HIS A 447 -24.17 -1.49 1.78
CA HIS A 447 -24.56 -2.29 2.94
C HIS A 447 -24.88 -3.74 2.56
N MET A 448 -25.74 -3.96 1.55
CA MET A 448 -26.06 -5.32 1.10
C MET A 448 -24.84 -6.09 0.58
N TRP A 449 -23.87 -5.41 -0.05
CA TRP A 449 -22.63 -6.01 -0.49
C TRP A 449 -21.74 -6.40 0.69
N PHE A 450 -21.58 -5.50 1.64
CA PHE A 450 -20.78 -5.71 2.85
C PHE A 450 -21.35 -6.83 3.72
N ASP A 451 -22.67 -6.86 3.89
CA ASP A 451 -23.40 -7.88 4.66
C ASP A 451 -23.48 -9.25 3.95
N GLY A 452 -22.86 -9.40 2.79
CA GLY A 452 -22.82 -10.68 2.07
C GLY A 452 -24.11 -11.05 1.35
N LEU A 453 -25.10 -10.16 1.26
CA LEU A 453 -26.42 -10.42 0.67
C LEU A 453 -26.41 -10.39 -0.87
N ILE A 454 -25.29 -9.98 -1.47
CA ILE A 454 -25.09 -9.93 -2.91
C ILE A 454 -24.09 -10.99 -3.31
N TYR A 455 -24.50 -11.90 -4.19
CA TYR A 455 -23.62 -12.90 -4.80
C TYR A 455 -22.64 -12.23 -5.77
N GLY A 456 -23.12 -11.26 -6.56
CA GLY A 456 -22.28 -10.42 -7.41
C GLY A 456 -22.00 -11.04 -8.76
N PHE A 457 -20.77 -11.46 -9.03
CA PHE A 457 -20.35 -11.96 -10.34
C PHE A 457 -20.90 -13.37 -10.60
N CYS A 458 -21.95 -13.48 -11.42
CA CYS A 458 -22.61 -14.75 -11.71
C CYS A 458 -23.42 -14.69 -13.01
N GLY A 459 -23.24 -15.72 -13.84
CA GLY A 459 -23.98 -15.91 -15.09
C GLY A 459 -25.47 -16.17 -14.87
N LYS A 460 -26.27 -16.01 -15.92
CA LYS A 460 -27.70 -16.39 -15.85
C LYS A 460 -27.85 -17.89 -15.59
N GLU A 461 -27.18 -18.71 -16.39
CA GLU A 461 -27.26 -20.18 -16.32
C GLU A 461 -26.72 -20.72 -15.00
N GLU A 462 -25.58 -20.20 -14.55
CA GLU A 462 -25.00 -20.51 -13.24
C GLU A 462 -25.99 -20.17 -12.12
N ALA A 463 -26.55 -18.95 -12.12
CA ALA A 463 -27.54 -18.56 -11.11
C ALA A 463 -28.76 -19.48 -11.13
N GLU A 464 -29.24 -19.90 -12.31
CA GLU A 464 -30.34 -20.83 -12.39
C GLU A 464 -30.00 -22.21 -11.79
N GLN A 465 -28.80 -22.72 -12.08
CA GLN A 465 -28.30 -23.97 -11.51
C GLN A 465 -28.20 -23.91 -9.98
N LEU A 466 -27.63 -22.82 -9.45
CA LEU A 466 -27.50 -22.59 -8.01
C LEU A 466 -28.86 -22.49 -7.30
N LEU A 467 -29.83 -21.80 -7.90
CA LEU A 467 -31.16 -21.67 -7.30
C LEU A 467 -31.96 -22.99 -7.37
N ARG A 468 -31.75 -23.82 -8.41
CA ARG A 468 -32.39 -25.14 -8.51
C ARG A 468 -31.99 -26.09 -7.37
N SER A 469 -30.76 -25.98 -6.86
CA SER A 469 -30.27 -26.86 -5.77
C SER A 469 -30.84 -26.52 -4.39
N VAL A 470 -31.42 -25.32 -4.21
CA VAL A 470 -32.01 -24.89 -2.93
C VAL A 470 -33.48 -25.34 -2.84
N PRO A 471 -33.94 -26.16 -1.88
CA PRO A 471 -35.33 -26.67 -1.90
C PRO A 471 -36.43 -25.61 -1.79
N ARG A 472 -36.15 -24.49 -1.11
CA ARG A 472 -37.12 -23.42 -0.79
C ARG A 472 -37.16 -22.34 -1.88
N SER A 473 -38.12 -21.41 -1.78
CA SER A 473 -38.14 -20.23 -2.63
C SER A 473 -36.97 -19.30 -2.27
N VAL A 474 -36.19 -18.93 -3.29
CA VAL A 474 -34.90 -18.27 -3.09
C VAL A 474 -34.62 -17.27 -4.20
N LEU A 475 -33.97 -16.16 -3.85
CA LEU A 475 -33.42 -15.21 -4.81
C LEU A 475 -31.90 -15.13 -4.73
N LEU A 476 -31.27 -14.70 -5.82
CA LEU A 476 -29.84 -14.42 -5.91
C LEU A 476 -29.65 -13.07 -6.61
N VAL A 477 -28.99 -12.14 -5.92
CA VAL A 477 -28.63 -10.83 -6.45
C VAL A 477 -27.27 -10.92 -7.12
N ARG A 478 -27.23 -10.66 -8.44
CA ARG A 478 -26.04 -10.73 -9.28
C ARG A 478 -25.87 -9.48 -10.14
N PHE A 479 -24.67 -9.23 -10.62
CA PHE A 479 -24.39 -8.17 -11.56
C PHE A 479 -24.81 -8.57 -12.98
N SER A 480 -25.19 -7.59 -13.79
CA SER A 480 -25.46 -7.83 -15.20
C SER A 480 -24.15 -8.07 -15.96
N ASP A 481 -24.08 -9.18 -16.68
CA ASP A 481 -22.94 -9.52 -17.56
C ASP A 481 -22.93 -8.76 -18.89
N ILE A 482 -24.02 -8.06 -19.22
CA ILE A 482 -24.21 -7.45 -20.55
C ILE A 482 -24.33 -5.94 -20.44
N GLU A 483 -25.03 -5.47 -19.41
CA GLU A 483 -25.36 -4.05 -19.26
C GLU A 483 -24.60 -3.44 -18.09
N GLN A 484 -23.88 -2.35 -18.36
CA GLN A 484 -23.16 -1.60 -17.34
C GLN A 484 -24.11 -1.03 -16.27
N GLY A 485 -23.70 -1.12 -15.01
CA GLY A 485 -24.40 -0.49 -13.89
C GLY A 485 -25.81 -1.03 -13.59
N LYS A 486 -26.15 -2.22 -14.10
CA LYS A 486 -27.42 -2.90 -13.80
C LYS A 486 -27.20 -4.12 -12.91
N VAL A 487 -28.16 -4.34 -12.02
CA VAL A 487 -28.20 -5.45 -11.07
C VAL A 487 -29.36 -6.35 -11.47
N LYS A 488 -29.14 -7.66 -11.44
CA LYS A 488 -30.14 -8.69 -11.78
C LYS A 488 -30.51 -9.49 -10.54
N ILE A 489 -31.77 -9.83 -10.43
CA ILE A 489 -32.31 -10.68 -9.37
C ILE A 489 -32.85 -11.92 -10.05
N SER A 490 -32.14 -13.03 -9.90
CA SER A 490 -32.63 -14.34 -10.31
C SER A 490 -33.45 -14.91 -9.17
N VAL A 491 -34.63 -15.42 -9.46
CA VAL A 491 -35.60 -15.87 -8.47
C VAL A 491 -36.07 -17.26 -8.84
N LYS A 492 -36.18 -18.15 -7.85
CA LYS A 492 -36.96 -19.37 -7.92
C LYS A 492 -38.11 -19.27 -6.93
N ASN A 493 -39.34 -19.30 -7.42
CA ASN A 493 -40.51 -19.24 -6.54
C ASN A 493 -40.80 -20.59 -5.86
N SER A 494 -41.82 -20.61 -5.00
CA SER A 494 -42.27 -21.81 -4.28
C SER A 494 -42.79 -22.93 -5.20
N LEU A 495 -43.17 -22.59 -6.44
CA LEU A 495 -43.57 -23.53 -7.49
C LEU A 495 -42.38 -24.07 -8.31
N GLY A 496 -41.16 -23.60 -8.04
CA GLY A 496 -39.96 -23.96 -8.78
C GLY A 496 -39.75 -23.23 -10.11
N GLU A 497 -40.58 -22.23 -10.43
CA GLU A 497 -40.46 -21.42 -11.64
C GLU A 497 -39.32 -20.40 -11.50
N MET A 498 -38.56 -20.23 -12.58
CA MET A 498 -37.42 -19.31 -12.64
C MET A 498 -37.85 -17.98 -13.24
N ARG A 499 -37.54 -16.88 -12.55
CA ARG A 499 -37.80 -15.51 -13.02
C ARG A 499 -36.56 -14.66 -12.88
N HIS A 500 -36.41 -13.66 -13.76
CA HIS A 500 -35.30 -12.72 -13.70
C HIS A 500 -35.82 -11.29 -13.78
N HIS A 501 -35.38 -10.48 -12.84
CA HIS A 501 -35.68 -9.05 -12.78
C HIS A 501 -34.37 -8.27 -12.91
N TRP A 502 -34.44 -7.06 -13.46
CA TRP A 502 -33.29 -6.15 -13.51
C TRP A 502 -33.67 -4.80 -12.90
N TYR A 503 -32.66 -4.17 -12.33
CA TYR A 503 -32.74 -2.86 -11.71
C TYR A 503 -31.60 -2.00 -12.24
N GLU A 504 -31.93 -0.79 -12.65
CA GLU A 504 -30.97 0.21 -13.07
C GLU A 504 -30.87 1.35 -12.06
N HIS A 505 -30.00 2.31 -12.35
CA HIS A 505 -29.76 3.44 -11.46
C HIS A 505 -31.01 4.25 -11.10
N SER A 506 -32.00 4.37 -11.98
CA SER A 506 -33.23 5.13 -11.78
C SER A 506 -34.10 4.42 -10.73
N ASP A 507 -34.26 3.10 -10.87
CA ASP A 507 -34.98 2.25 -9.91
C ASP A 507 -34.32 2.29 -8.53
N LEU A 508 -32.99 2.10 -8.47
CA LEU A 508 -32.23 2.06 -7.22
C LEU A 508 -32.19 3.41 -6.49
N ASN A 509 -32.30 4.53 -7.22
CA ASN A 509 -32.49 5.86 -6.61
C ASN A 509 -33.92 6.03 -6.08
N ALA A 510 -34.92 5.56 -6.84
CA ALA A 510 -36.32 5.71 -6.45
C ALA A 510 -36.65 4.91 -5.18
N ARG A 511 -36.08 3.70 -5.07
CA ARG A 511 -36.23 2.86 -3.89
C ARG A 511 -34.98 2.01 -3.65
N PRO A 512 -34.40 2.02 -2.43
CA PRO A 512 -33.31 1.11 -2.08
C PRO A 512 -33.71 -0.35 -2.31
N LEU A 513 -32.78 -1.14 -2.84
CA LEU A 513 -33.04 -2.53 -3.21
C LEU A 513 -33.56 -3.37 -2.03
N SER A 514 -33.05 -3.14 -0.82
CA SER A 514 -33.52 -3.83 0.39
C SER A 514 -35.01 -3.61 0.66
N LYS A 515 -35.51 -2.38 0.49
CA LYS A 515 -36.94 -2.06 0.64
C LYS A 515 -37.76 -2.62 -0.51
N GLU A 516 -37.22 -2.60 -1.72
CA GLU A 516 -37.88 -3.15 -2.91
C GLU A 516 -38.10 -4.65 -2.78
N LEU A 517 -37.09 -5.40 -2.33
CA LEU A 517 -37.19 -6.84 -2.09
C LEU A 517 -38.22 -7.21 -1.01
N LEU A 518 -38.43 -6.35 -0.02
CA LEU A 518 -39.40 -6.58 1.06
C LEU A 518 -40.84 -6.20 0.72
N SER A 519 -41.03 -5.18 -0.13
CA SER A 519 -42.35 -4.55 -0.32
C SER A 519 -42.99 -4.83 -1.68
N ASN A 520 -42.19 -5.22 -2.68
CA ASN A 520 -42.73 -5.48 -4.01
C ASN A 520 -43.45 -6.85 -4.05
N PRO A 521 -44.72 -6.93 -4.48
CA PRO A 521 -45.45 -8.18 -4.61
C PRO A 521 -44.73 -9.26 -5.45
N LYS A 522 -43.85 -8.86 -6.36
CA LYS A 522 -43.02 -9.77 -7.18
C LYS A 522 -42.13 -10.71 -6.35
N PHE A 523 -41.80 -10.34 -5.12
CA PHE A 523 -40.94 -11.13 -4.22
C PHE A 523 -41.69 -11.64 -2.98
N SER A 524 -43.02 -11.51 -2.94
CA SER A 524 -43.84 -11.84 -1.77
C SER A 524 -43.82 -13.32 -1.37
N ASP A 525 -43.48 -14.21 -2.31
CA ASP A 525 -43.37 -15.65 -2.13
C ASP A 525 -41.92 -16.13 -1.92
N ILE A 526 -40.96 -15.21 -1.77
CA ILE A 526 -39.54 -15.53 -1.63
C ILE A 526 -39.12 -15.51 -0.16
N GLU A 527 -38.60 -16.64 0.31
CA GLU A 527 -38.20 -16.82 1.70
C GLU A 527 -36.72 -16.53 1.93
N LEU A 528 -35.87 -16.86 0.96
CA LEU A 528 -34.41 -16.85 1.14
C LEU A 528 -33.70 -15.92 0.15
N ILE A 529 -32.61 -15.33 0.62
CA ILE A 529 -31.48 -14.86 -0.18
C ILE A 529 -30.47 -16.01 -0.23
N TYR A 530 -29.98 -16.34 -1.42
CA TYR A 530 -29.09 -17.47 -1.65
C TYR A 530 -27.82 -17.40 -0.76
N PRO A 531 -27.35 -18.54 -0.21
CA PRO A 531 -27.94 -19.87 -0.34
C PRO A 531 -29.07 -20.16 0.66
N ASP A 532 -28.98 -19.62 1.87
CA ASP A 532 -29.86 -19.95 2.99
C ASP A 532 -29.95 -18.81 4.01
N ILE A 533 -30.11 -17.58 3.53
CA ILE A 533 -30.24 -16.39 4.37
C ILE A 533 -31.72 -15.98 4.37
N ASP A 534 -32.36 -15.95 5.53
CA ASP A 534 -33.75 -15.49 5.64
C ASP A 534 -33.90 -14.04 5.18
N LEU A 535 -34.76 -13.82 4.18
CA LEU A 535 -34.89 -12.54 3.49
C LEU A 535 -35.47 -11.45 4.39
N GLU A 536 -36.50 -11.75 5.18
CA GLU A 536 -37.11 -10.76 6.08
C GLU A 536 -36.18 -10.39 7.22
N VAL A 537 -35.47 -11.37 7.79
CA VAL A 537 -34.51 -11.15 8.88
C VAL A 537 -33.32 -10.33 8.39
N ALA A 538 -32.73 -10.69 7.26
CA ALA A 538 -31.55 -10.01 6.72
C ALA A 538 -31.82 -8.57 6.30
N LEU A 539 -33.02 -8.26 5.79
CA LEU A 539 -33.38 -6.93 5.30
C LEU A 539 -34.16 -6.09 6.33
N GLY A 540 -34.47 -6.65 7.51
CA GLY A 540 -35.17 -5.96 8.59
C GLY A 540 -36.68 -5.79 8.36
N GLY A 541 -37.31 -6.67 7.58
CA GLY A 541 -38.71 -6.57 7.14
C GLY A 541 -39.74 -6.64 8.28
N ARG A 542 -39.47 -7.45 9.32
CA ARG A 542 -40.27 -7.54 10.55
C ARG A 542 -39.40 -8.04 11.71
N GLN A 543 -38.92 -7.16 12.59
CA GLN A 543 -38.51 -7.65 13.91
C GLN A 543 -39.75 -8.21 14.61
N LYS A 544 -39.78 -9.51 14.95
CA LYS A 544 -40.59 -9.97 16.09
C LYS A 544 -40.29 -9.01 17.24
N PRO A 545 -41.28 -8.46 17.96
CA PRO A 545 -41.01 -7.56 19.08
C PRO A 545 -40.02 -8.28 19.99
N ARG A 546 -38.81 -7.71 20.12
CA ARG A 546 -37.85 -8.19 21.12
C ARG A 546 -38.66 -8.27 22.41
N ARG A 547 -38.76 -9.46 23.01
CA ARG A 547 -39.11 -9.55 24.43
C ARG A 547 -38.20 -8.55 25.11
N ASN A 548 -38.77 -7.55 25.77
CA ASN A 548 -38.04 -6.60 26.58
C ASN A 548 -37.28 -7.39 27.65
N LEU A 549 -36.07 -7.86 27.31
CA LEU A 549 -35.07 -8.12 28.31
C LEU A 549 -34.72 -6.73 28.87
N PRO A 550 -34.71 -6.57 30.21
CA PRO A 550 -34.38 -5.30 30.83
C PRO A 550 -33.06 -4.82 30.25
N LYS A 551 -33.05 -3.58 29.76
CA LYS A 551 -31.84 -2.92 29.27
C LYS A 551 -30.79 -3.05 30.38
N HIS A 552 -29.74 -3.83 30.14
CA HIS A 552 -28.51 -3.62 30.90
C HIS A 552 -28.09 -2.19 30.54
N LEU A 553 -28.23 -1.28 31.49
CA LEU A 553 -27.72 0.08 31.39
C LEU A 553 -26.23 -0.04 31.09
N GLN A 554 -25.84 0.19 29.84
CA GLN A 554 -24.46 0.58 29.58
C GLN A 554 -24.29 1.97 30.18
N PRO A 555 -23.23 2.22 30.97
CA PRO A 555 -23.01 3.54 31.53
C PRO A 555 -22.84 4.54 30.39
N ASN A 556 -23.70 5.57 30.34
CA ASN A 556 -23.49 6.74 29.49
C ASN A 556 -22.19 7.44 29.91
N ASP A 557 -21.60 8.25 29.02
CA ASP A 557 -20.39 9.05 29.28
C ASP A 557 -20.49 9.95 30.54
N ILE A 558 -21.71 10.26 31.01
CA ILE A 558 -21.99 10.94 32.28
C ILE A 558 -21.53 10.13 33.52
N TYR A 559 -21.41 8.81 33.41
CA TYR A 559 -20.92 7.93 34.49
C TYR A 559 -19.42 8.11 34.76
N PHE A 560 -18.64 8.50 33.74
CA PHE A 560 -17.21 8.78 33.89
C PHE A 560 -16.91 10.24 34.24
N ASP A 561 -17.77 11.18 33.86
CA ASP A 561 -17.64 12.59 34.28
C ASP A 561 -17.83 12.80 35.79
N ASN A 562 -18.56 11.90 36.48
CA ASN A 562 -18.74 11.94 37.93
C ASN A 562 -17.61 11.29 38.74
N GLN A 563 -16.56 10.74 38.09
CA GLN A 563 -15.36 10.24 38.79
C GLN A 563 -14.16 11.19 38.71
N GLY A 564 -14.29 12.33 38.03
CA GLY A 564 -13.27 13.40 38.00
C GLY A 564 -13.32 14.38 39.18
N ALA A 565 -14.27 14.23 40.12
CA ALA A 565 -14.44 15.14 41.25
C ALA A 565 -13.86 14.62 42.59
N ALA A 566 -13.12 13.51 42.60
CA ALA A 566 -12.63 12.86 43.83
C ALA A 566 -11.11 12.70 43.94
N THR A 567 -10.32 13.46 43.17
CA THR A 567 -8.86 13.59 43.41
C THR A 567 -8.39 15.00 43.10
N SER A 568 -8.57 15.90 44.07
CA SER A 568 -7.82 17.13 44.19
C SER A 568 -7.74 17.56 45.66
N ALA A 569 -6.51 17.87 46.07
CA ALA A 569 -6.04 18.45 47.33
C ALA A 569 -6.09 17.58 48.59
N PHE A 570 -5.08 16.73 48.75
CA PHE A 570 -4.03 16.87 49.77
C PHE A 570 -2.70 16.34 49.25
#